data_AF-A0A913WYR1-F1
#
_entry.id   AF-A0A913WYR1-F1
#
_cell.length_a   1.000
_cell.length_b   1.000
_cell.length_c   1.000
_cell.angle_alpha   90.00
_cell.angle_beta   90.00
_cell.angle_gamma   90.00
#
_symmetry.space_group_name_H-M   'P 1'
#
loop_
_entity.id
_entity.type
_entity.pdbx_description
1 polymer ?
#
loop_
_entity_poly.entity_id
_entity_poly.type
_entity_poly.pdbx_seq_one_letter_code
_entity_poly.pdbx_strand_id
1 'polypeptide(L)'
;MYFRGRVQVQHEPWYVTVRRKLYETRSDFKFSTQFLSAVIVSLILVYQLTIVFATLITALKKMFETSKYPSNIISMTLLDYYLAATFIASFIAILQLLMFIKSHRSDVLKTYQTKEGQLPDERATKPKMLVGKSLRFCGYQIAFTAIGMVFLAISTFFLLLPICVLKIVHDLYGKQLLLELLKEIAESTLPLVITPLLILLALLLLCTFVFRDRT
;
A
#
# COMPACT_ATOMS: atom_id res chain seq x y z
N MET A 1 -20.22 30.15 -9.98
CA MET A 1 -20.32 29.21 -8.84
C MET A 1 -19.29 29.66 -7.81
N TYR A 2 -19.72 30.13 -6.63
CA TYR A 2 -18.85 30.71 -5.60
C TYR A 2 -17.81 29.69 -5.11
N PHE A 3 -16.52 29.95 -5.35
CA PHE A 3 -15.44 29.35 -4.55
C PHE A 3 -15.48 30.04 -3.17
N ARG A 4 -16.25 29.46 -2.24
CA ARG A 4 -16.24 29.90 -0.85
C ARG A 4 -14.84 29.60 -0.30
N GLY A 5 -14.05 30.64 -0.04
CA GLY A 5 -12.75 30.54 0.60
C GLY A 5 -12.84 29.67 1.86
N ARG A 6 -11.96 28.67 1.95
CA ARG A 6 -11.97 27.69 3.03
C ARG A 6 -11.59 28.39 4.34
N VAL A 7 -12.43 28.22 5.36
CA VAL A 7 -12.10 28.63 6.73
C VAL A 7 -10.91 27.79 7.19
N GLN A 8 -9.73 28.38 7.27
CA GLN A 8 -8.57 27.76 7.89
C GLN A 8 -8.78 27.77 9.40
N VAL A 9 -9.06 26.59 9.96
CA VAL A 9 -9.11 26.42 11.41
C VAL A 9 -7.67 26.37 11.93
N GLN A 10 -7.34 27.24 12.87
CA GLN A 10 -5.96 27.54 13.30
C GLN A 10 -5.25 26.37 14.01
N HIS A 11 -6.00 25.39 14.51
CA HIS A 11 -5.49 24.11 15.04
C HIS A 11 -6.48 22.99 14.71
N GLU A 12 -6.22 22.27 13.61
CA GLU A 12 -6.94 21.02 13.31
C GLU A 12 -6.11 19.83 13.79
N PRO A 13 -6.68 18.96 14.64
CA PRO A 13 -5.97 17.76 15.06
C PRO A 13 -5.75 16.85 13.85
N TRP A 14 -4.59 16.17 13.80
CA TRP A 14 -4.11 15.43 12.64
C TRP A 14 -5.12 14.41 12.08
N TYR A 15 -5.95 13.82 12.95
CA TYR A 15 -6.98 12.86 12.55
C TYR A 15 -8.11 13.50 11.73
N VAL A 16 -8.41 14.79 11.92
CA VAL A 16 -9.40 15.54 11.11
C VAL A 16 -8.85 15.79 9.71
N THR A 17 -7.57 16.14 9.61
CA THR A 17 -6.87 16.31 8.32
C THR A 17 -6.84 15.00 7.55
N VAL A 18 -6.50 13.89 8.21
CA VAL A 18 -6.50 12.55 7.60
C VAL A 18 -7.91 12.14 7.19
N ARG A 19 -8.91 12.33 8.06
CA ARG A 19 -10.32 12.05 7.77
C ARG A 19 -10.81 12.86 6.57
N ARG A 20 -10.53 14.16 6.51
CA ARG A 20 -10.91 15.02 5.39
C ARG A 20 -10.21 14.59 4.08
N LYS A 21 -8.95 14.13 4.19
CA LYS A 21 -8.19 13.60 3.05
C LYS A 21 -8.69 12.23 2.58
N LEU A 22 -9.20 11.38 3.47
CA LEU A 22 -9.75 10.06 3.11
C LEU A 22 -11.21 10.13 2.67
N TYR A 23 -12.04 10.91 3.38
CA TYR A 23 -13.49 10.88 3.22
C TYR A 23 -14.13 12.21 3.64
N GLU A 24 -14.19 13.18 2.73
CA GLU A 24 -15.03 14.37 2.89
C GLU A 24 -16.42 14.10 2.31
N THR A 25 -17.39 13.79 3.18
CA THR A 25 -18.80 13.59 2.78
C THR A 25 -19.33 14.88 2.16
N ARG A 26 -19.63 14.84 0.85
CA ARG A 26 -20.39 15.89 0.18
C ARG A 26 -21.81 15.37 0.00
N SER A 27 -22.79 16.09 0.54
CA SER A 27 -24.22 15.79 0.39
C SER A 27 -24.66 15.63 -1.07
N ASP A 28 -23.95 16.31 -1.97
CA ASP A 28 -24.35 16.47 -3.37
C ASP A 28 -23.85 15.33 -4.27
N PHE A 29 -23.07 14.37 -3.74
CA PHE A 29 -22.51 13.26 -4.51
C PHE A 29 -22.91 11.91 -3.93
N LYS A 30 -23.49 11.04 -4.77
CA LYS A 30 -23.87 9.67 -4.42
C LYS A 30 -23.12 8.70 -5.33
N PHE A 31 -22.55 7.64 -4.74
CA PHE A 31 -21.96 6.55 -5.50
C PHE A 31 -23.04 5.68 -6.15
N SER A 32 -22.72 5.06 -7.29
CA SER A 32 -23.55 4.02 -7.87
C SER A 32 -23.64 2.82 -6.93
N THR A 33 -24.84 2.25 -6.77
CA THR A 33 -25.08 1.06 -5.95
C THR A 33 -24.22 -0.12 -6.38
N GLN A 34 -24.03 -0.29 -7.69
CA GLN A 34 -23.20 -1.35 -8.26
C GLN A 34 -21.70 -1.18 -7.92
N PHE A 35 -21.20 0.05 -7.93
CA PHE A 35 -19.83 0.34 -7.54
C PHE A 35 -19.62 0.06 -6.05
N LEU A 36 -20.52 0.58 -5.21
CA LEU A 36 -20.46 0.40 -3.78
C LEU A 36 -20.56 -1.09 -3.39
N SER A 37 -21.45 -1.85 -4.04
CA SER A 37 -21.56 -3.30 -3.80
C SER A 37 -20.28 -4.03 -4.18
N ALA A 38 -19.66 -3.70 -5.33
CA ALA A 38 -18.42 -4.34 -5.75
C ALA A 38 -17.27 -4.10 -4.75
N VAL A 39 -17.16 -2.86 -4.23
CA VAL A 39 -16.16 -2.50 -3.22
C VAL A 39 -16.40 -3.24 -1.90
N ILE A 40 -17.64 -3.30 -1.42
CA ILE A 40 -17.98 -4.02 -0.18
C ILE A 40 -17.69 -5.52 -0.32
N VAL A 41 -18.08 -6.13 -1.45
CA VAL A 41 -17.79 -7.54 -1.72
C VAL A 41 -16.27 -7.77 -1.80
N SER A 42 -15.52 -6.85 -2.41
CA SER A 42 -14.05 -6.92 -2.46
C SER A 42 -13.44 -6.84 -1.06
N LEU A 43 -13.97 -6.01 -0.17
CA LEU A 43 -13.52 -5.91 1.23
C LEU A 43 -13.78 -7.21 2.01
N ILE A 44 -14.97 -7.79 1.84
CA ILE A 44 -15.32 -9.09 2.43
C ILE A 44 -14.38 -10.18 1.88
N LEU A 45 -14.10 -10.17 0.58
CA LEU A 45 -13.19 -11.12 -0.06
C LEU A 45 -11.77 -11.02 0.51
N VAL A 46 -11.25 -9.81 0.69
CA VAL A 46 -9.95 -9.57 1.34
C VAL A 46 -9.93 -10.21 2.73
N TYR A 47 -10.95 -9.97 3.54
CA TYR A 47 -11.07 -10.57 4.87
C TYR A 47 -11.10 -12.11 4.83
N GLN A 48 -11.91 -12.68 3.94
CA GLN A 48 -12.03 -14.14 3.78
C GLN A 48 -10.69 -14.77 3.36
N LEU A 49 -10.02 -14.18 2.37
CA LEU A 49 -8.71 -14.65 1.91
C LEU A 49 -7.66 -14.57 3.02
N THR A 50 -7.63 -13.48 3.80
CA THR A 50 -6.71 -13.33 4.92
C THR A 50 -6.93 -14.43 5.98
N ILE A 51 -8.18 -14.75 6.30
CA ILE A 51 -8.49 -15.86 7.23
C ILE A 51 -8.07 -17.21 6.66
N VAL A 52 -8.38 -17.48 5.39
CA VAL A 52 -7.99 -18.74 4.73
C VAL A 52 -6.47 -18.91 4.74
N PHE A 53 -5.71 -17.86 4.41
CA PHE A 53 -4.25 -17.91 4.50
C PHE A 53 -3.77 -18.09 5.95
N ALA A 54 -4.30 -17.34 6.91
CA ALA A 54 -3.89 -17.45 8.31
C ALA A 54 -4.16 -18.86 8.88
N THR A 55 -5.32 -19.44 8.58
CA THR A 55 -5.69 -20.79 9.00
C THR A 55 -4.80 -21.85 8.34
N LEU A 56 -4.54 -21.73 7.04
CA LEU A 56 -3.64 -22.62 6.31
C LEU A 56 -2.21 -22.59 6.90
N ILE A 57 -1.67 -21.40 7.16
CA ILE A 57 -0.33 -21.22 7.76
C ILE A 57 -0.28 -21.83 9.16
N THR A 58 -1.31 -21.61 9.96
CA THR A 58 -1.40 -22.17 11.32
C THR A 58 -1.47 -23.70 11.29
N ALA A 59 -2.20 -24.28 10.35
CA ALA A 59 -2.26 -25.72 10.15
C ALA A 59 -0.89 -26.30 9.73
N LEU A 60 -0.19 -25.63 8.80
CA LEU A 60 1.16 -26.02 8.41
C LEU A 60 2.13 -25.94 9.60
N LYS A 61 2.06 -24.87 10.40
CA LYS A 61 2.90 -24.70 11.60
C LYS A 61 2.75 -25.87 12.58
N LYS A 62 1.51 -26.31 12.85
CA LYS A 62 1.25 -27.47 13.72
C LYS A 62 1.86 -28.77 13.18
N MET A 63 1.87 -28.97 11.86
CA MET A 63 2.51 -30.14 11.26
C MET A 63 4.02 -30.13 11.48
N PHE A 64 4.67 -28.96 11.38
CA PHE A 64 6.11 -28.84 11.63
C PHE A 64 6.47 -28.99 13.12
N GLU A 65 5.64 -28.51 14.05
CA GLU A 65 5.82 -28.67 15.51
C GLU A 65 5.90 -30.12 15.96
N THR A 66 5.22 -31.03 15.25
CA THR A 66 5.19 -32.46 15.60
C THR A 66 6.52 -33.15 15.29
N SER A 67 7.35 -32.55 14.42
CA SER A 67 8.67 -33.09 14.07
C SER A 67 9.78 -32.43 14.90
N LYS A 68 10.63 -33.21 15.58
CA LYS A 68 11.72 -32.71 16.45
C LYS A 68 13.05 -32.55 15.69
N TYR A 69 13.06 -31.83 14.57
CA TYR A 69 14.29 -31.55 13.83
C TYR A 69 14.72 -30.09 13.97
N PRO A 70 16.03 -29.79 14.09
CA PRO A 70 16.54 -28.41 14.23
C PRO A 70 16.25 -27.54 12.99
N SER A 71 16.05 -28.13 11.82
CA SER A 71 15.56 -27.46 10.61
C SER A 71 14.19 -26.81 10.78
N ASN A 72 13.43 -27.22 11.80
CA ASN A 72 12.09 -26.70 12.03
C ASN A 72 12.07 -25.33 12.67
N ILE A 73 13.16 -24.90 13.31
CA ILE A 73 13.26 -23.54 13.86
C ILE A 73 13.21 -22.53 12.72
N ILE A 74 13.96 -22.78 11.65
CA ILE A 74 13.99 -21.92 10.46
C ILE A 74 12.62 -21.90 9.77
N SER A 75 12.01 -23.08 9.56
CA SER A 75 10.70 -23.15 8.89
C SER A 75 9.58 -22.51 9.72
N MET A 76 9.60 -22.64 11.05
CA MET A 76 8.64 -21.95 11.92
C MET A 76 8.79 -20.44 11.88
N THR A 77 10.03 -19.93 11.94
CA THR A 77 10.29 -18.50 11.84
C THR A 77 9.85 -17.94 10.48
N LEU A 78 10.04 -18.70 9.39
CA LEU A 78 9.54 -18.34 8.06
C LEU A 78 8.01 -18.32 7.99
N LEU A 79 7.32 -19.28 8.60
CA LEU A 79 5.85 -19.34 8.62
C LEU A 79 5.25 -18.18 9.43
N ASP A 80 5.81 -17.87 10.59
CA ASP A 80 5.41 -16.71 11.39
C ASP A 80 5.59 -15.40 10.62
N TYR A 81 6.62 -15.36 9.77
CA TYR A 81 6.91 -14.22 8.93
C TYR A 81 5.93 -14.06 7.77
N TYR A 82 5.61 -15.16 7.11
CA TYR A 82 4.61 -15.20 6.05
C TYR A 82 3.21 -14.84 6.60
N LEU A 83 2.91 -15.22 7.85
CA LEU A 83 1.70 -14.77 8.55
C LEU A 83 1.69 -13.25 8.74
N ALA A 84 2.78 -12.66 9.23
CA ALA A 84 2.91 -11.21 9.38
C ALA A 84 2.79 -10.48 8.02
N ALA A 85 3.42 -11.01 6.98
CA ALA A 85 3.32 -10.48 5.62
C ALA A 85 1.88 -10.50 5.10
N THR A 86 1.12 -11.55 5.39
CA THR A 86 -0.29 -11.67 5.01
C THR A 86 -1.16 -10.59 5.68
N PHE A 87 -0.94 -10.31 6.96
CA PHE A 87 -1.66 -9.24 7.67
C PHE A 87 -1.31 -7.84 7.12
N ILE A 88 -0.03 -7.57 6.87
CA ILE A 88 0.43 -6.31 6.29
C ILE A 88 -0.14 -6.13 4.88
N ALA A 89 -0.10 -7.18 4.06
CA ALA A 89 -0.71 -7.18 2.73
C ALA A 89 -2.22 -6.90 2.80
N SER A 90 -2.95 -7.57 3.71
CA SER A 90 -4.37 -7.29 3.91
C SER A 90 -4.64 -5.82 4.27
N PHE A 91 -3.82 -5.23 5.13
CA PHE A 91 -3.95 -3.82 5.48
C PHE A 91 -3.70 -2.91 4.27
N ILE A 92 -2.65 -3.17 3.50
CA ILE A 92 -2.33 -2.42 2.28
C ILE A 92 -3.46 -2.54 1.25
N ALA A 93 -4.03 -3.73 1.06
CA ALA A 93 -5.14 -3.94 0.13
C ALA A 93 -6.40 -3.15 0.54
N ILE A 94 -6.70 -3.10 1.84
CA ILE A 94 -7.79 -2.25 2.36
C ILE A 94 -7.50 -0.78 2.06
N LEU A 95 -6.28 -0.30 2.29
CA LEU A 95 -5.89 1.06 1.96
C LEU A 95 -6.00 1.34 0.45
N GLN A 96 -5.62 0.40 -0.41
CA GLN A 96 -5.77 0.50 -1.85
C GLN A 96 -7.24 0.61 -2.26
N LEU A 97 -8.14 -0.19 -1.67
CA LEU A 97 -9.58 -0.09 -1.90
C LEU A 97 -10.13 1.28 -1.45
N LEU A 98 -9.69 1.81 -0.32
CA LEU A 98 -10.10 3.14 0.15
C LEU A 98 -9.60 4.24 -0.79
N MET A 99 -8.35 4.16 -1.24
CA MET A 99 -7.79 5.09 -2.23
C MET A 99 -8.52 4.98 -3.57
N PHE A 100 -8.92 3.77 -3.97
CA PHE A 100 -9.71 3.55 -5.17
C PHE A 100 -11.08 4.23 -5.11
N ILE A 101 -11.81 4.12 -4.00
CA ILE A 101 -13.08 4.85 -3.79
C ILE A 101 -12.87 6.36 -3.94
N LYS A 102 -11.80 6.88 -3.34
CA LYS A 102 -11.46 8.30 -3.39
C LYS A 102 -11.12 8.74 -4.82
N SER A 103 -10.28 7.98 -5.52
CA SER A 103 -9.91 8.28 -6.92
C SER A 103 -11.14 8.24 -7.80
N HIS A 104 -11.94 7.17 -7.69
CA HIS A 104 -13.16 6.99 -8.47
C HIS A 104 -14.10 8.19 -8.33
N ARG A 105 -14.32 8.68 -7.11
CA ARG A 105 -15.12 9.90 -6.89
C ARG A 105 -14.54 11.10 -7.63
N SER A 106 -13.23 11.33 -7.54
CA SER A 106 -12.59 12.46 -8.22
C SER A 106 -12.73 12.35 -9.74
N ASP A 107 -12.61 11.14 -10.29
CA ASP A 107 -12.65 10.91 -11.72
C ASP A 107 -14.08 11.03 -12.27
N VAL A 108 -15.08 10.56 -11.52
CA VAL A 108 -16.50 10.78 -11.86
C VAL A 108 -16.84 12.28 -11.84
N LEU A 109 -16.37 13.04 -10.85
CA LEU A 109 -16.62 14.49 -10.80
C LEU A 109 -15.96 15.25 -11.94
N LYS A 110 -14.72 14.86 -12.32
CA LYS A 110 -14.07 15.41 -13.52
C LYS A 110 -14.86 15.10 -14.77
N THR A 111 -15.38 13.87 -14.90
CA THR A 111 -16.20 13.45 -16.04
C THR A 111 -17.44 14.34 -16.17
N TYR A 112 -18.15 14.67 -15.08
CA TYR A 112 -19.29 15.59 -15.12
C TYR A 112 -18.95 17.03 -15.53
N GLN A 113 -17.70 17.46 -15.33
CA GLN A 113 -17.22 18.80 -15.69
C GLN A 113 -16.62 18.87 -17.10
N THR A 114 -16.40 17.71 -17.73
CA THR A 114 -15.74 17.60 -19.03
C THR A 114 -16.73 17.98 -20.13
N LYS A 115 -16.31 18.82 -21.09
CA LYS A 115 -17.14 19.20 -22.23
C LYS A 115 -17.01 18.16 -23.35
N GLU A 116 -18.04 18.04 -24.18
CA GLU A 116 -18.05 17.13 -25.33
C GLU A 116 -16.78 17.27 -26.19
N GLY A 117 -16.09 16.16 -26.43
CA GLY A 117 -14.86 16.05 -27.23
C GLY A 117 -13.55 16.02 -26.42
N GLN A 118 -13.60 16.14 -25.10
CA GLN A 118 -12.41 16.11 -24.24
C GLN A 118 -12.12 14.73 -23.63
N LEU A 119 -13.07 13.79 -23.67
CA LEU A 119 -12.82 12.40 -23.28
C LEU A 119 -12.21 11.66 -24.48
N PRO A 120 -11.09 10.93 -24.30
CA PRO A 120 -10.42 10.23 -25.40
C PRO A 120 -11.30 9.20 -26.12
N ASP A 121 -12.40 8.76 -25.49
CA ASP A 121 -13.31 7.70 -25.98
C ASP A 121 -14.72 8.19 -26.36
N GLU A 122 -15.01 9.49 -26.29
CA GLU A 122 -16.38 10.02 -26.49
C GLU A 122 -16.94 9.73 -27.90
N ARG A 123 -16.09 9.76 -28.93
CA ARG A 123 -16.49 9.53 -30.33
C ARG A 123 -16.55 8.06 -30.73
N ALA A 124 -15.89 7.16 -29.99
CA ALA A 124 -15.71 5.76 -30.37
C ALA A 124 -16.67 4.79 -29.65
N THR A 125 -17.31 5.21 -28.56
CA THR A 125 -17.99 4.27 -27.67
C THR A 125 -19.50 4.21 -27.92
N LYS A 126 -19.97 3.17 -28.63
CA LYS A 126 -21.40 2.89 -28.76
C LYS A 126 -22.02 2.61 -27.38
N PRO A 127 -23.21 3.14 -27.05
CA PRO A 127 -23.84 2.98 -25.74
C PRO A 127 -24.05 1.51 -25.34
N LYS A 128 -24.26 0.61 -26.33
CA LYS A 128 -24.37 -0.84 -26.10
C LYS A 128 -23.08 -1.45 -25.51
N MET A 129 -21.89 -0.94 -25.87
CA MET A 129 -20.63 -1.43 -25.31
C MET A 129 -20.37 -0.91 -23.90
N LEU A 130 -20.80 0.32 -23.58
CA LEU A 130 -20.69 0.90 -22.23
C LEU A 130 -21.49 0.08 -21.20
N VAL A 131 -22.72 -0.30 -21.54
CA VAL A 131 -23.56 -1.14 -20.67
C VAL A 131 -22.92 -2.51 -20.46
N GLY A 132 -22.38 -3.13 -21.52
CA GLY A 132 -21.68 -4.41 -21.41
C GLY A 132 -20.42 -4.37 -20.53
N LYS A 133 -19.61 -3.30 -20.65
CA LYS A 133 -18.43 -3.09 -19.79
C LYS A 133 -18.83 -2.84 -18.33
N SER A 134 -19.91 -2.08 -18.09
CA SER A 134 -20.44 -1.81 -16.75
C SER A 134 -20.92 -3.09 -16.06
N LEU A 135 -21.64 -3.98 -16.76
CA LEU A 135 -22.10 -5.25 -16.18
C LEU A 135 -20.94 -6.16 -15.73
N ARG A 136 -19.84 -6.18 -16.49
CA ARG A 136 -18.65 -7.01 -16.18
C ARG A 136 -17.73 -6.39 -15.11
N PHE A 137 -17.85 -5.09 -14.86
CA PHE A 137 -16.97 -4.37 -13.92
C PHE A 137 -16.91 -5.01 -12.54
N CYS A 138 -18.06 -5.42 -11.98
CA CYS A 138 -18.12 -6.02 -10.65
C CYS A 138 -17.29 -7.31 -10.57
N GLY A 139 -17.44 -8.20 -11.57
CA GLY A 139 -16.67 -9.44 -11.63
C GLY A 139 -15.17 -9.20 -11.80
N TYR A 140 -14.79 -8.25 -12.65
CA TYR A 140 -13.37 -7.88 -12.81
C TYR A 140 -12.78 -7.31 -11.52
N GLN A 141 -13.48 -6.41 -10.83
CA GLN A 141 -13.01 -5.82 -9.57
C GLN A 141 -12.72 -6.91 -8.52
N ILE A 142 -13.63 -7.86 -8.37
CA ILE A 142 -13.50 -8.96 -7.40
C ILE A 142 -12.32 -9.86 -7.79
N ALA A 143 -12.22 -10.26 -9.06
CA ALA A 143 -11.14 -11.13 -9.55
C ALA A 143 -9.76 -10.47 -9.40
N PHE A 144 -9.62 -9.19 -9.77
CA PHE A 144 -8.38 -8.45 -9.61
C PHE A 144 -8.03 -8.22 -8.14
N THR A 145 -9.01 -8.06 -7.25
CA THR A 145 -8.75 -7.98 -5.81
C THR A 145 -8.19 -9.31 -5.29
N ALA A 146 -8.75 -10.45 -5.71
CA ALA A 146 -8.25 -11.77 -5.29
C ALA A 146 -6.81 -12.03 -5.76
N ILE A 147 -6.54 -11.82 -7.06
CA ILE A 147 -5.20 -12.01 -7.63
C ILE A 147 -4.22 -11.00 -7.04
N GLY A 148 -4.67 -9.74 -6.89
CA GLY A 148 -3.89 -8.68 -6.27
C GLY A 148 -3.48 -9.01 -4.85
N MET A 149 -4.38 -9.59 -4.05
CA MET A 149 -4.07 -10.04 -2.68
C MET A 149 -2.94 -11.08 -2.65
N VAL A 150 -2.98 -12.07 -3.53
CA VAL A 150 -1.92 -13.10 -3.63
C VAL A 150 -0.58 -12.45 -3.98
N PHE A 151 -0.57 -11.60 -5.00
CA PHE A 151 0.64 -10.91 -5.43
C PHE A 151 1.20 -9.99 -4.35
N LEU A 152 0.32 -9.27 -3.65
CA LEU A 152 0.69 -8.36 -2.57
C LEU A 152 1.26 -9.10 -1.36
N ALA A 153 0.72 -10.27 -1.02
CA ALA A 153 1.26 -11.13 0.04
C ALA A 153 2.67 -11.61 -0.30
N ILE A 154 2.88 -12.10 -1.53
CA ILE A 154 4.19 -12.54 -2.03
C ILE A 154 5.18 -11.36 -2.04
N SER A 155 4.78 -10.22 -2.60
CA SER A 155 5.64 -9.02 -2.66
C SER A 155 6.00 -8.51 -1.26
N THR A 156 5.05 -8.51 -0.34
CA THR A 156 5.27 -8.08 1.05
C THR A 156 6.22 -9.05 1.77
N PHE A 157 6.11 -10.36 1.53
CA PHE A 157 7.04 -11.36 2.05
C PHE A 157 8.48 -11.09 1.60
N PHE A 158 8.70 -10.81 0.31
CA PHE A 158 10.03 -10.48 -0.21
C PHE A 158 10.59 -9.17 0.36
N LEU A 159 9.75 -8.12 0.49
CA LEU A 159 10.16 -6.85 1.09
C LEU A 159 10.64 -7.03 2.52
N LEU A 160 9.98 -7.94 3.22
CA LEU A 160 10.21 -8.25 4.62
C LEU A 160 11.41 -9.22 4.79
N LEU A 161 11.87 -9.92 3.75
CA LEU A 161 12.91 -10.96 3.83
C LEU A 161 14.20 -10.56 4.60
N PRO A 162 14.77 -9.34 4.46
CA PRO A 162 15.97 -8.95 5.20
C PRO A 162 15.80 -9.01 6.74
N ILE A 163 14.63 -8.58 7.24
CA ILE A 163 14.32 -8.62 8.68
C ILE A 163 14.17 -10.08 9.14
N CYS A 164 13.64 -10.97 8.29
CA CYS A 164 13.54 -12.39 8.59
C CYS A 164 14.92 -13.04 8.73
N VAL A 165 15.84 -12.74 7.81
CA VAL A 165 17.23 -13.23 7.89
C VAL A 165 17.91 -12.75 9.17
N LEU A 166 17.77 -11.47 9.52
CA LEU A 166 18.31 -10.93 10.78
C LEU A 166 17.74 -11.65 12.00
N LYS A 167 16.45 -11.97 12.01
CA LYS A 167 15.82 -12.73 13.10
C LYS A 167 16.33 -14.18 13.17
N ILE A 168 16.50 -14.86 12.04
CA ILE A 168 17.05 -16.23 12.01
C ILE A 168 18.48 -16.24 12.54
N VAL A 169 19.30 -15.26 12.13
CA VAL A 169 20.67 -15.10 12.66
C VAL A 169 20.64 -14.86 14.17
N HIS A 170 19.73 -14.02 14.65
CA HIS A 170 19.54 -13.78 16.08
C HIS A 170 19.21 -15.06 16.86
N ASP A 171 18.26 -15.84 16.36
CA ASP A 171 17.75 -17.06 17.02
C ASP A 171 18.79 -18.19 17.01
N LEU A 172 19.66 -18.28 16.00
CA LEU A 172 20.67 -19.35 15.87
C LEU A 172 22.02 -19.02 16.52
N TYR A 173 22.50 -17.78 16.37
CA TYR A 173 23.88 -17.39 16.73
C TYR A 173 23.95 -16.42 17.91
N GLY A 174 22.81 -15.96 18.41
CA GLY A 174 22.71 -15.06 19.55
C GLY A 174 22.99 -13.58 19.22
N LYS A 175 22.85 -12.73 20.24
CA LYS A 175 22.85 -11.26 20.10
C LYS A 175 24.22 -10.67 19.71
N GLN A 176 25.32 -11.35 20.06
CA GLN A 176 26.68 -10.83 19.87
C GLN A 176 27.08 -10.77 18.39
N LEU A 177 26.87 -11.84 17.62
CA LEU A 177 27.18 -11.86 16.18
C LEU A 177 26.27 -10.93 15.36
N LEU A 178 25.01 -10.75 15.77
CA LEU A 178 24.11 -9.79 15.11
C LEU A 178 24.62 -8.36 15.24
N LEU A 179 25.10 -7.98 16.43
CA LEU A 179 25.67 -6.65 16.67
C LEU A 179 26.94 -6.41 15.86
N GLU A 180 27.79 -7.42 15.71
CA GLU A 180 28.99 -7.34 14.88
C GLU A 180 28.63 -7.17 13.38
N LEU A 181 27.71 -7.98 12.85
CA LEU A 181 27.24 -7.86 11.48
C LEU A 181 26.57 -6.50 11.21
N LEU A 182 25.72 -6.03 12.14
CA LEU A 182 25.06 -4.74 11.99
C LEU A 182 26.07 -3.59 12.02
N LYS A 183 27.11 -3.70 12.85
CA LYS A 183 28.19 -2.72 12.93
C LYS A 183 29.02 -2.71 11.64
N GLU A 184 29.36 -3.86 11.09
CA GLU A 184 30.11 -3.98 9.83
C GLU A 184 29.31 -3.43 8.64
N ILE A 185 28.01 -3.75 8.56
CA ILE A 185 27.10 -3.19 7.55
C ILE A 185 26.98 -1.67 7.73
N ALA A 186 26.83 -1.19 8.96
CA ALA A 186 26.72 0.24 9.25
C ALA A 186 27.99 0.98 8.83
N GLU A 187 29.17 0.47 9.18
CA GLU A 187 30.47 1.05 8.81
C GLU A 187 30.69 1.03 7.29
N SER A 188 30.28 -0.03 6.58
CA SER A 188 30.34 -0.11 5.12
C SER A 188 29.37 0.85 4.41
N THR A 189 28.17 1.02 4.97
CA THR A 189 27.12 1.88 4.40
C THR A 189 27.35 3.37 4.72
N LEU A 190 28.09 3.66 5.79
CA LEU A 190 28.38 5.02 6.26
C LEU A 190 28.99 5.92 5.17
N PRO A 191 30.10 5.55 4.48
CA PRO A 191 30.66 6.39 3.42
C PRO A 191 29.74 6.52 2.21
N LEU A 192 28.92 5.51 1.91
CA LEU A 192 27.96 5.53 0.80
C LEU A 192 26.85 6.56 1.01
N VAL A 193 26.45 6.82 2.26
CA VAL A 193 25.39 7.80 2.60
C VAL A 193 25.99 9.19 2.88
N ILE A 194 27.14 9.25 3.55
CA ILE A 194 27.77 10.53 3.92
C ILE A 194 28.24 11.30 2.67
N THR A 195 28.82 10.62 1.68
CA THR A 195 29.33 11.27 0.47
C THR A 195 28.26 12.01 -0.35
N PRO A 196 27.11 11.42 -0.72
CA PRO A 196 26.06 12.16 -1.43
C PRO A 196 25.43 13.24 -0.56
N LEU A 197 25.34 13.04 0.76
CA LEU A 197 24.80 14.04 1.67
C LEU A 197 25.70 15.28 1.78
N LEU A 198 27.02 15.08 1.83
CA LEU A 198 28.01 16.16 1.76
C LEU A 198 27.98 16.88 0.40
N ILE A 199 27.88 16.13 -0.69
CA ILE A 199 27.75 16.71 -2.05
C ILE A 199 26.47 17.54 -2.14
N LEU A 200 25.34 17.04 -1.63
CA LEU A 200 24.07 17.76 -1.58
C LEU A 200 24.19 19.04 -0.73
N LEU A 201 24.84 18.96 0.43
CA LEU A 201 25.09 20.12 1.29
C LEU A 201 25.95 21.17 0.57
N ALA A 202 27.04 20.73 -0.08
CA ALA A 202 27.91 21.61 -0.85
C ALA A 202 27.16 22.28 -2.02
N LEU A 203 26.34 21.52 -2.76
CA LEU A 203 25.46 22.04 -3.81
C LEU A 203 24.47 23.08 -3.26
N LEU A 204 23.84 22.82 -2.12
CA LEU A 204 22.90 23.77 -1.49
C LEU A 204 23.60 25.05 -1.05
N LEU A 205 24.81 24.95 -0.48
CA LEU A 205 25.61 26.12 -0.10
C LEU A 205 26.04 26.92 -1.33
N LEU A 206 26.51 26.26 -2.40
CA LEU A 206 26.92 26.91 -3.64
C LEU A 206 25.71 27.61 -4.31
N CYS A 207 24.55 26.95 -4.37
CA CYS A 207 23.32 27.55 -4.87
C CYS A 207 22.86 28.75 -4.04
N THR A 208 23.02 28.70 -2.71
CA THR A 208 22.52 29.76 -1.82
C THR A 208 23.46 30.96 -1.73
N PHE A 209 24.78 30.73 -1.72
CA PHE A 209 25.78 31.77 -1.49
C PHE A 209 26.50 32.25 -2.76
N VAL A 210 26.66 31.37 -3.76
CA VAL A 210 27.41 31.70 -4.99
C VAL A 210 26.48 32.00 -6.15
N PHE A 211 25.44 31.19 -6.38
CA PHE A 211 24.58 31.34 -7.56
C PHE A 211 23.31 32.17 -7.33
N ARG A 212 22.92 32.41 -6.07
CA ARG A 212 21.82 33.31 -5.74
C ARG A 212 22.35 34.75 -5.69
N ASP A 213 22.78 35.23 -6.86
CA ASP A 213 23.10 36.64 -7.03
C ASP A 213 21.80 37.45 -6.91
N ARG A 214 21.81 38.46 -6.03
CA ARG A 214 20.66 39.33 -5.79
C ARG A 214 20.58 40.36 -6.91
N THR A 215 19.83 40.06 -7.96
CA THR A 215 19.15 41.08 -8.78
C THR A 215 17.68 41.14 -8.43
#